data_AF-A0A397TR67-F1
#
_entry.id   AF-A0A397TR67-F1
#
_cell.length_a   1.000
_cell.length_b   1.000
_cell.length_c   1.000
_cell.angle_alpha   90.00
_cell.angle_beta   90.00
_cell.angle_gamma   90.00
#
_symmetry.space_group_name_H-M   'P 1'
#
loop_
_entity.id
_entity.type
_entity.pdbx_description
1 polymer ?
#
loop_
_entity_poly.entity_id
_entity_poly.type
_entity_poly.pdbx_seq_one_letter_code
_entity_poly.pdbx_strand_id
1 'polypeptide(L)'
;RANYPIPPQCKLFYFEVDIIDEGKNKLIEIGFCEKEFSLNSMPGLDYGSWGYHGENGNLNYISERSAPYGISFSTGDTIGCC
;
A
#
# COMPACT_ATOMS: atom_id res chain seq x y z
N ARG A 1 -9.50 1.19 -2.86
CA ARG A 1 -9.65 2.45 -2.06
C ARG A 1 -10.75 2.27 -1.03
N ALA A 2 -10.63 2.92 0.14
CA ALA A 2 -11.67 2.95 1.16
C ALA A 2 -12.90 3.77 0.71
N ASN A 3 -13.98 3.70 1.47
CA ASN A 3 -15.24 4.42 1.23
C ASN A 3 -15.14 5.94 1.46
N TYR A 4 -14.21 6.40 2.31
CA TYR A 4 -13.97 7.81 2.60
C TYR A 4 -12.47 8.11 2.68
N PRO A 5 -12.03 9.34 2.36
CA PRO A 5 -10.65 9.77 2.60
C PRO A 5 -10.40 9.93 4.10
N ILE A 6 -9.12 9.92 4.48
CA ILE A 6 -8.69 10.26 5.85
C ILE A 6 -9.11 11.72 6.12
N PRO A 7 -9.89 11.99 7.18
CA PRO A 7 -10.31 13.35 7.48
C PRO A 7 -9.10 14.23 7.84
N PRO A 8 -8.97 15.47 7.33
CA PRO A 8 -7.82 16.33 7.63
C PRO A 8 -7.63 16.66 9.12
N GLN A 9 -8.71 16.61 9.91
CA GLN A 9 -8.67 16.75 11.36
C GLN A 9 -8.04 15.54 12.08
N CYS A 10 -7.92 14.41 11.38
CA CYS A 10 -7.29 13.19 11.87
C CYS A 10 -5.77 13.38 11.80
N LYS A 11 -5.15 13.76 12.93
CA LYS A 11 -3.70 13.99 13.01
C LYS A 11 -2.88 12.71 12.88
N LEU A 12 -3.46 11.59 13.28
CA LEU A 12 -2.89 10.26 13.23
C LEU A 12 -4.00 9.33 12.75
N PHE A 13 -3.75 8.66 11.63
CA PHE A 13 -4.65 7.67 11.06
C PHE A 13 -3.91 6.35 11.00
N TYR A 14 -4.60 5.26 11.33
CA TYR A 14 -4.01 3.94 11.33
C TYR A 14 -5.03 2.92 10.85
N PHE A 15 -4.55 1.97 10.05
CA PHE A 15 -5.31 0.77 9.70
C PHE A 15 -4.38 -0.43 9.57
N GLU A 16 -4.97 -1.61 9.65
CA GLU A 16 -4.31 -2.90 9.43
C GLU A 16 -4.96 -3.62 8.26
N VAL A 17 -4.17 -4.47 7.61
CA VAL A 17 -4.62 -5.38 6.55
C VAL A 17 -4.13 -6.78 6.88
N ASP A 18 -5.04 -7.72 7.04
CA ASP A 18 -4.72 -9.14 7.16
C ASP A 18 -4.55 -9.76 5.78
N ILE A 19 -3.41 -10.42 5.56
CA ILE A 19 -3.13 -11.14 4.31
C ILE A 19 -3.71 -12.54 4.43
N ILE A 20 -4.94 -12.71 3.97
CA ILE A 20 -5.63 -14.01 3.99
C ILE A 20 -5.06 -14.96 2.93
N ASP A 21 -4.67 -14.44 1.77
CA ASP A 21 -4.03 -15.17 0.68
C ASP A 21 -3.18 -14.18 -0.15
N GLU A 22 -1.86 -14.40 -0.18
CA GLU A 22 -0.92 -13.60 -0.97
C GLU A 22 -1.04 -13.81 -2.49
N GLY A 23 -1.74 -14.88 -2.91
CA GLY A 23 -1.86 -15.29 -4.29
C GLY A 23 -0.53 -15.78 -4.90
N LYS A 24 -0.59 -16.30 -6.12
CA LYS A 24 0.56 -16.94 -6.77
C LYS A 24 1.76 -16.00 -7.01
N ASN A 25 1.49 -14.72 -7.26
CA ASN A 25 2.50 -13.76 -7.70
C ASN A 25 2.93 -12.78 -6.60
N LYS A 26 2.33 -12.82 -5.39
CA LYS A 26 2.65 -11.93 -4.26
C LYS A 26 2.61 -10.43 -4.58
N LEU A 27 1.78 -10.04 -5.54
CA LEU A 27 1.62 -8.66 -6.02
C LEU A 27 0.61 -7.89 -5.15
N ILE A 28 0.80 -7.90 -3.84
CA ILE A 28 -0.01 -7.10 -2.92
C ILE A 28 0.75 -5.82 -2.59
N GLU A 29 0.06 -4.69 -2.73
CA GLU A 29 0.56 -3.34 -2.41
C GLU A 29 -0.41 -2.70 -1.41
N ILE A 30 0.11 -2.27 -0.26
CA ILE A 30 -0.67 -1.63 0.80
C ILE A 30 -0.20 -0.19 0.98
N GLY A 31 -1.12 0.76 1.00
CA GLY A 31 -0.78 2.16 1.28
C GLY A 31 -1.89 3.14 0.94
N PHE A 32 -1.50 4.32 0.48
CA PHE A 32 -2.37 5.47 0.28
C PHE A 32 -2.39 5.92 -1.18
N CYS A 33 -3.49 6.54 -1.59
CA CYS A 33 -3.54 7.23 -2.87
C CYS A 33 -4.51 8.41 -2.84
N GLU A 34 -4.30 9.34 -3.77
CA GLU A 34 -5.16 10.47 -4.02
C GLU A 34 -6.50 10.03 -4.65
N LYS A 35 -7.50 10.92 -4.56
CA LYS A 35 -8.86 10.66 -5.04
C LYS A 35 -8.92 10.34 -6.53
N GLU A 36 -8.09 10.99 -7.34
CA GLU A 36 -8.11 10.85 -8.80
C GLU A 36 -7.23 9.70 -9.31
N PHE A 37 -6.57 8.97 -8.41
CA PHE A 37 -5.71 7.83 -8.78
C PHE A 37 -6.48 6.74 -9.54
N SER A 38 -5.85 6.10 -10.52
CA SER A 38 -6.47 5.04 -11.33
C SER A 38 -6.68 3.77 -10.50
N LEU A 39 -7.88 3.18 -10.57
CA LEU A 39 -8.14 1.88 -9.92
C LEU A 39 -7.57 0.69 -10.71
N ASN A 40 -7.06 0.92 -11.92
CA ASN A 40 -6.42 -0.10 -12.74
C ASN A 40 -4.89 -0.16 -12.52
N SER A 41 -4.36 0.66 -11.62
CA SER A 41 -2.93 0.71 -11.27
C SER A 41 -2.73 0.33 -9.80
N MET A 42 -1.54 -0.18 -9.48
CA MET A 42 -1.19 -0.53 -8.09
C MET A 42 -0.67 0.71 -7.35
N PRO A 43 -0.94 0.84 -6.04
CA PRO A 43 -0.35 1.90 -5.23
C PRO A 43 1.17 1.96 -5.39
N GLY A 44 1.72 3.17 -5.53
CA GLY A 44 3.15 3.42 -5.71
C GLY A 44 3.64 3.44 -7.17
N LEU A 45 2.88 2.91 -8.12
CA LEU A 45 3.30 2.86 -9.53
C LEU A 45 3.11 4.18 -10.27
N ASP A 46 2.01 4.89 -10.03
CA ASP A 46 1.73 6.19 -10.64
C ASP A 46 1.73 7.32 -9.60
N TYR A 47 1.81 8.57 -10.09
CA TYR A 47 1.77 9.77 -9.26
C TYR A 47 0.53 9.82 -8.36
N GLY A 48 0.70 10.36 -7.14
CA GLY A 48 -0.38 10.48 -6.17
C GLY A 48 -0.69 9.17 -5.43
N SER A 49 0.26 8.23 -5.35
CA SER A 49 0.11 7.00 -4.57
C SER A 49 1.42 6.52 -3.95
N TRP A 50 1.28 5.75 -2.88
CA TRP A 50 2.35 5.11 -2.13
C TRP A 50 1.94 3.67 -1.81
N GLY A 51 2.83 2.71 -2.04
CA GLY A 51 2.57 1.30 -1.83
C GLY A 51 3.75 0.58 -1.18
N TYR A 52 3.47 -0.23 -0.16
CA TYR A 52 4.40 -1.18 0.43
C TYR A 52 4.18 -2.56 -0.18
N HIS A 53 5.22 -3.08 -0.84
CA HIS A 53 5.14 -4.26 -1.70
C HIS A 53 5.41 -5.56 -0.94
N GLY A 54 4.50 -6.53 -1.09
CA GLY A 54 4.55 -7.81 -0.38
C GLY A 54 5.75 -8.68 -0.72
N GLU A 55 6.11 -8.79 -2.00
CA GLU A 55 7.16 -9.72 -2.42
C GLU A 55 8.55 -9.36 -1.87
N ASN A 56 8.90 -8.08 -1.88
CA ASN A 56 10.27 -7.61 -1.63
C ASN A 56 10.40 -6.63 -0.46
N GLY A 57 9.30 -6.16 0.12
CA GLY A 57 9.34 -5.22 1.23
C GLY A 57 9.77 -3.80 0.84
N ASN A 58 9.69 -3.44 -0.45
CA ASN A 58 10.02 -2.08 -0.88
C ASN A 58 8.83 -1.14 -0.72
N LEU A 59 9.14 0.14 -0.53
CA LEU A 59 8.18 1.24 -0.66
C LEU A 59 8.28 1.81 -2.08
N ASN A 60 7.15 1.80 -2.79
CA ASN A 60 6.98 2.35 -4.13
C ASN A 60 6.29 3.73 -4.04
N TYR A 61 6.88 4.76 -4.65
CA TYR A 61 6.39 6.14 -4.61
C TYR A 61 6.94 7.01 -5.76
N ILE A 62 6.29 8.13 -6.08
CA ILE A 62 6.73 9.12 -7.09
C ILE A 62 7.07 8.46 -8.44
N SER A 63 6.12 7.73 -9.02
CA SER A 63 6.19 7.18 -10.39
C SER A 63 7.50 6.43 -10.67
N GLU A 64 7.51 5.13 -10.39
CA GLU A 64 8.62 4.19 -10.65
C GLU A 64 9.83 4.22 -9.70
N ARG A 65 9.80 4.99 -8.60
CA ARG A 65 10.83 4.82 -7.55
C ARG A 65 10.41 3.73 -6.57
N SER A 66 11.29 2.75 -6.42
CA SER A 66 11.20 1.68 -5.43
C SER A 66 12.42 1.76 -4.51
N ALA A 67 12.21 1.77 -3.20
CA ALA A 67 13.29 1.82 -2.22
C ALA A 67 13.12 0.73 -1.16
N PRO A 68 14.22 0.11 -0.67
CA PRO A 68 14.16 -0.79 0.48
C PRO A 68 13.53 -0.07 1.67
N TYR A 69 12.53 -0.70 2.30
CA TYR A 69 11.77 -0.09 3.40
C TYR A 69 11.59 -1.03 4.58
N GLY A 70 11.05 -2.22 4.32
CA GLY A 70 10.76 -3.22 5.33
C GLY A 70 11.16 -4.62 4.86
N ILE A 71 10.58 -5.63 5.52
CA ILE A 71 10.69 -7.03 5.11
C ILE A 71 9.59 -7.37 4.11
N SER A 72 9.69 -8.50 3.40
CA SER A 72 8.54 -9.04 2.66
C SER A 72 7.45 -9.52 3.63
N PHE A 73 6.22 -9.64 3.12
CA PHE A 73 5.08 -10.17 3.88
C PHE A 73 4.28 -11.19 3.05
N SER A 74 3.53 -12.05 3.74
CA SER A 74 2.92 -13.24 3.18
C SER A 74 1.58 -13.59 3.85
N THR A 75 0.96 -14.67 3.40
CA THR A 75 -0.27 -15.22 3.99
C THR A 75 -0.10 -15.47 5.49
N GLY A 76 -1.01 -14.90 6.27
CA GLY A 76 -1.01 -14.98 7.73
C GLY A 76 -0.40 -13.77 8.44
N ASP A 77 0.25 -12.84 7.71
CA ASP A 77 0.74 -11.60 8.28
C ASP A 77 -0.35 -10.53 8.39
N THR A 78 -0.20 -9.63 9.37
CA THR A 78 -0.98 -8.40 9.51
C THR A 78 -0.08 -7.19 9.28
N ILE A 79 -0.47 -6.33 8.32
CA ILE A 79 0.33 -5.17 7.90
C ILE A 79 -0.35 -3.88 8.35
N GLY A 80 0.31 -3.17 9.25
CA GLY A 80 -0.12 -1.85 9.72
C GLY A 80 0.36 -0.72 8.81
N CYS A 81 -0.45 0.33 8.68
CA CYS A 81 -0.11 1.53 7.92
C CYS A 81 -0.55 2.78 8.69
N CYS A 82 0.37 3.73 8.88
CA CYS A 82 0.21 4.95 9.69
C CYS A 82 0.69 6.20 8.94
#